data_AF-A0A7W3X7F3-F1
#
_entry.id   AF-A0A7W3X7F3-F1
#
_cell.length_a   1.000
_cell.length_b   1.000
_cell.length_c   1.000
_cell.angle_alpha   90.00
_cell.angle_beta   90.00
_cell.angle_gamma   90.00
#
_symmetry.space_group_name_H-M   'P 1'
#
loop_
_entity.id
_entity.type
_entity.pdbx_description
1 polymer ?
#
loop_
_entity_poly.entity_id
_entity_poly.type
_entity_poly.pdbx_seq_one_letter_code
_entity_poly.pdbx_strand_id
1 'polypeptide(L)' 'MSQQGSAGNVIAAIASFFIPGLGQLVQGRIFAALLFFIITAVGYFFWILIIPAIIGGIFHLWSIIDAATFKANSTPY' A
#
# COMPACT_ATOMS: atom_id res chain seq x y z
N MET A 1 22.72 -6.80 -1.89
CA MET A 1 21.30 -7.03 -2.22
C MET A 1 20.49 -6.95 -0.93
N SER A 2 19.85 -5.81 -0.63
CA SER A 2 18.83 -5.77 0.41
C SER A 2 17.61 -6.53 -0.12
N GLN A 3 17.54 -7.81 0.27
CA GLN A 3 16.48 -8.71 -0.16
C GLN A 3 15.09 -8.15 0.20
N GLN A 4 14.11 -8.53 -0.61
CA GLN A 4 12.69 -8.39 -0.31
C GLN A 4 12.42 -8.85 1.13
N GLY A 5 11.89 -7.96 1.97
CA GLY A 5 11.84 -8.16 3.43
C GLY A 5 12.83 -7.32 4.25
N SER A 6 13.37 -6.24 3.68
CA SER A 6 14.09 -5.21 4.45
C SER A 6 13.23 -4.64 5.58
N ALA A 7 13.86 -4.18 6.68
CA ALA A 7 13.16 -3.50 7.78
C ALA A 7 12.26 -2.34 7.27
N GLY A 8 12.68 -1.64 6.20
CA GLY A 8 11.88 -0.60 5.57
C GLY A 8 10.58 -1.13 4.93
N ASN A 9 10.58 -2.33 4.36
CA ASN A 9 9.37 -2.96 3.82
C ASN A 9 8.42 -3.40 4.93
N VAL A 10 8.95 -3.90 6.04
CA VAL A 10 8.13 -4.32 7.20
C VAL A 10 7.43 -3.11 7.80
N ILE A 11 8.15 -2.00 8.00
CA ILE A 11 7.57 -0.74 8.49
C ILE A 11 6.53 -0.21 7.51
N ALA A 12 6.82 -0.25 6.20
CA ALA A 12 5.88 0.17 5.17
C ALA A 12 4.62 -0.70 5.14
N ALA A 13 4.73 -2.02 5.27
CA ALA A 13 3.59 -2.93 5.33
C ALA A 13 2.70 -2.66 6.55
N ILE A 14 3.31 -2.41 7.71
CA ILE A 14 2.59 -2.02 8.93
C ILE A 14 1.91 -0.65 8.74
N ALA A 15 2.58 0.31 8.11
CA ALA A 15 1.98 1.61 7.81
C ALA A 15 0.75 1.47 6.89
N SER A 16 0.86 0.66 5.82
CA SER A 16 -0.26 0.35 4.91
C SER A 16 -1.39 -0.45 5.57
N PHE A 17 -1.14 -1.16 6.69
CA PHE A 17 -2.16 -1.89 7.43
C PHE A 17 -3.09 -0.96 8.22
N PHE A 18 -2.55 0.15 8.75
CA PHE A 18 -3.37 1.15 9.43
C PHE A 18 -4.11 2.05 8.45
N ILE A 19 -3.40 2.55 7.45
CA ILE A 19 -3.96 3.45 6.43
C ILE A 19 -3.48 3.01 5.05
N PRO A 20 -4.40 2.69 4.13
CA PRO A 20 -4.06 2.21 2.80
C PRO A 20 -3.21 3.25 2.07
N GLY A 21 -2.10 2.82 1.49
CA GLY A 21 -1.17 3.67 0.74
C GLY A 21 -0.07 4.36 1.57
N LEU A 22 -0.10 4.36 2.91
CA LEU A 22 0.98 4.96 3.71
C LEU A 22 2.33 4.26 3.52
N GLY A 23 2.35 2.94 3.40
CA GLY A 23 3.59 2.21 3.15
C GLY A 23 4.30 2.65 1.87
N GLN A 24 3.51 3.02 0.86
CA GLN A 24 4.03 3.54 -0.39
C GLN A 24 4.61 4.95 -0.23
N LEU A 25 4.03 5.80 0.64
CA LEU A 25 4.63 7.10 0.98
C LEU A 25 5.97 6.92 1.69
N VAL A 26 6.04 6.00 2.64
CA VAL A 26 7.28 5.69 3.39
C VAL A 26 8.37 5.18 2.45
N GLN A 27 8.00 4.51 1.35
CA GLN A 27 8.90 4.02 0.31
C GLN A 27 9.24 5.06 -0.77
N GLY A 28 8.70 6.28 -0.70
CA GLY A 28 8.90 7.34 -1.70
C GLY A 28 8.04 7.20 -2.97
N ARG A 29 7.08 6.26 -3.00
CA ARG A 29 6.16 6.01 -4.12
C ARG A 29 4.86 6.81 -3.98
N ILE A 30 4.96 8.13 -4.11
CA ILE A 30 3.85 9.08 -3.87
C ILE A 30 2.62 8.79 -4.76
N PHE A 31 2.81 8.53 -6.05
CA PHE A 31 1.69 8.22 -6.95
C PHE A 31 0.96 6.93 -6.57
N ALA A 32 1.69 5.88 -6.18
CA ALA A 32 1.08 4.62 -5.76
C ALA A 32 0.30 4.80 -4.46
N ALA A 33 0.87 5.52 -3.49
CA ALA A 33 0.19 5.84 -2.24
C ALA A 33 -1.15 6.54 -2.46
N LEU A 34 -1.16 7.55 -3.32
CA LEU A 34 -2.32 8.38 -3.58
C LEU A 34 -3.43 7.56 -4.27
N LEU A 35 -3.08 6.68 -5.20
CA LEU A 35 -4.03 5.75 -5.83
C LEU A 35 -4.63 4.76 -4.83
N PHE A 36 -3.80 4.09 -4.02
CA PHE A 36 -4.30 3.14 -3.02
C PHE A 36 -5.17 3.82 -1.98
N PHE A 37 -4.81 5.03 -1.55
CA PHE A 37 -5.60 5.80 -0.60
C PHE A 37 -6.95 6.20 -1.18
N ILE A 38 -6.99 6.80 -2.37
CA ILE A 38 -8.26 7.24 -3.00
C ILE A 38 -9.18 6.06 -3.28
N ILE A 39 -8.69 4.99 -3.89
CA ILE A 39 -9.54 3.84 -4.26
C ILE A 39 -10.13 3.19 -3.00
N THR A 40 -9.31 3.02 -1.96
CA THR A 40 -9.78 2.43 -0.70
C THR A 40 -10.72 3.37 0.05
N ALA A 41 -10.41 4.66 0.11
CA ALA A 41 -11.25 5.67 0.75
C ALA A 41 -12.61 5.82 0.06
N VAL A 42 -12.64 5.83 -1.29
CA VAL A 42 -13.89 5.86 -2.07
C VAL A 42 -14.66 4.56 -1.89
N GLY A 43 -14.00 3.41 -1.91
CA GLY A 43 -14.64 2.10 -1.66
C GLY A 43 -15.29 2.02 -0.28
N TYR A 44 -14.61 2.52 0.76
CA TYR A 44 -15.17 2.62 2.11
C TYR A 44 -16.19 3.74 2.27
N PHE A 45 -16.11 4.82 1.49
CA PHE A 45 -17.15 5.86 1.51
C PHE A 45 -18.47 5.31 0.96
N PHE A 46 -18.42 4.51 -0.10
CA PHE A 46 -19.58 3.83 -0.69
C PHE A 46 -19.94 2.51 0.00
N TRP A 47 -19.63 2.35 1.30
CA TRP A 47 -19.80 1.05 1.97
C TRP A 47 -21.25 0.52 1.94
N ILE A 48 -22.23 1.42 1.86
CA ILE A 48 -23.67 1.09 1.82
C ILE A 48 -24.08 0.28 0.59
N LEU A 49 -23.28 0.32 -0.48
CA LEU A 49 -23.51 -0.44 -1.71
C LEU A 49 -22.92 -1.86 -1.66
N ILE A 50 -22.29 -2.25 -0.54
CA ILE A 50 -21.66 -3.56 -0.24
C ILE A 50 -20.51 -3.93 -1.19
N ILE A 51 -20.73 -3.94 -2.50
CA ILE A 51 -19.73 -4.22 -3.54
C ILE A 51 -18.52 -3.27 -3.44
N PRO A 52 -18.68 -1.94 -3.27
CA PRO A 52 -17.53 -1.03 -3.15
C PRO A 52 -16.76 -1.23 -1.85
N ALA A 53 -17.43 -1.66 -0.77
CA ALA A 53 -16.76 -1.98 0.50
C ALA A 53 -15.82 -3.18 0.35
N ILE A 54 -16.26 -4.20 -0.39
CA ILE A 54 -15.45 -5.40 -0.68
C ILE A 54 -14.25 -5.02 -1.56
N ILE A 55 -14.48 -4.24 -2.61
CA ILE A 55 -13.40 -3.74 -3.48
C ILE A 55 -12.40 -2.90 -2.67
N GLY A 56 -12.88 -2.00 -1.82
CA GLY A 56 -12.06 -1.21 -0.92
C GLY A 56 -11.22 -2.08 0.02
N GLY A 57 -11.80 -3.11 0.62
CA GLY A 57 -11.08 -4.07 1.47
C GLY A 57 -9.99 -4.84 0.70
N ILE A 58 -10.26 -5.26 -0.53
CA ILE A 58 -9.27 -5.94 -1.39
C ILE A 58 -8.12 -4.98 -1.74
N PHE A 59 -8.43 -3.73 -2.08
CA PHE A 59 -7.42 -2.71 -2.37
C PHE A 59 -6.58 -2.34 -1.15
N HIS A 60 -7.18 -2.32 0.04
CA HIS A 60 -6.46 -2.15 1.29
C HIS A 60 -5.42 -3.26 1.46
N LEU A 61 -5.84 -4.52 1.32
CA LEU A 61 -4.95 -5.68 1.44
C LEU A 61 -3.85 -5.66 0.38
N TRP A 62 -4.18 -5.27 -0.86
CA TRP A 62 -3.18 -5.10 -1.92
C TRP A 62 -2.15 -4.03 -1.54
N SER A 63 -2.57 -2.90 -0.97
CA SER A 63 -1.61 -1.85 -0.57
C SER A 63 -0.58 -2.33 0.47
N ILE A 64 -0.94 -3.31 1.30
CA ILE A 64 -0.06 -3.96 2.28
C ILE A 64 0.92 -4.89 1.59
N ILE A 65 0.43 -5.75 0.68
CA ILE A 65 1.27 -6.68 -0.08
C ILE A 65 2.26 -5.90 -0.92
N ASP A 66 1.81 -4.88 -1.65
CA ASP A 66 2.65 -4.02 -2.49
C ASP A 66 3.77 -3.35 -1.67
N ALA A 67 3.48 -2.92 -0.44
CA ALA A 67 4.48 -2.36 0.48
C ALA A 67 5.47 -3.44 0.97
N ALA A 68 4.98 -4.62 1.33
CA ALA A 68 5.82 -5.71 1.79
C ALA A 68 6.77 -6.24 0.69
N THR A 69 6.30 -6.30 -0.56
CA THR A 69 7.08 -6.80 -1.70
C THR A 69 7.93 -5.76 -2.42
N PHE A 70 7.96 -4.52 -1.97
CA PHE A 70 8.73 -3.46 -2.60
C PHE A 70 10.21 -3.82 -2.75
N LYS A 71 10.78 -3.60 -3.93
CA LYS A 71 12.21 -3.74 -4.20
C LYS A 71 12.75 -2.39 -4.61
N ALA A 72 13.57 -1.79 -3.76
CA ALA A 72 14.34 -0.61 -4.15
C ALA A 72 15.39 -1.05 -5.17
N ASN A 73 15.35 -0.46 -6.37
CA ASN A 73 16.41 -0.64 -7.35
C ASN A 73 17.66 0.08 -6.84
N SER A 74 18.61 -0.67 -6.29
CA SER A 74 19.96 -0.14 -6.06
C SER A 74 20.63 -0.02 -7.42
N THR A 75 20.78 1.20 -7.94
CA THR A 75 21.69 1.44 -9.07
C THR A 75 23.09 0.97 -8.68
N PRO A 76 23.73 0.09 -9.47
CA PRO A 76 25.09 -0.34 -9.23
C PRO A 76 26.04 0.75 -9.74
N TYR A 77 26.48 1.64 -8.85
CA TYR A 77 27.70 2.42 -9.00
C TYR A 77 28.33 2.63 -7.63
#